data_AF-A0A3C0B4N7-F1
#
_entry.id   AF-A0A3C0B4N7-F1
#
_cell.length_a   1.000
_cell.length_b   1.000
_cell.length_c   1.000
_cell.angle_alpha   90.00
_cell.angle_beta   90.00
_cell.angle_gamma   90.00
#
_symmetry.space_group_name_H-M   'P 1'
#
loop_
_entity.id
_entity.type
_entity.pdbx_description
1 polymer ?
#
loop_
_entity_poly.entity_id
_entity_poly.type
_entity_poly.pdbx_seq_one_letter_code
_entity_poly.pdbx_strand_id
1 'polypeptide(L)'
;MPDTSNNLLTRKFYFDDTAFSNLMKKRIYNVLLIASNYDSFVLEGDGRIDEQLFVEYVSLNLRYPPQFIQVASEEEAMEVLRTQNVNLIITMLSMGKAENFDSARRIKASYPDKPIVVLTSFSREVSLALATEDTSAIDYVFSWLGNADLLLAIIKLIEDRMNADNDVKVVGVQVILLIEDSIRFYSSYLPNIYKIIFKQSKSFMTEGLNEHQMMLRMRGRPKILLATTYEEAITLYERYKNNLLGIITDTSYPRQGKEDEHAGVMFVQKVKQDDDFIPILMQSSDIANAEIARNLRVGFLHKHSKTLSIELRNFIIQYFAFGDFVFIDPVTKEEVARAADLKALQQKIFEIPDDSLSYHVYRNHVSKWLYARAIFPLAELFRDLRPDDFADLDEIRRFVFDAIASFRLNKARGIIAEFNRESFDEYLSFTRVGQGSIGGKARGLAFLDSMIKRNQLLDRWPGVMVAIPRTVVLGADIFDDFMEENDL
;
A
#
# COMPACT_ATOMS: atom_id res chain seq x y z
N MET A 1 -19.42 -22.48 -22.55
CA MET A 1 -18.92 -21.15 -22.15
C MET A 1 -18.66 -20.39 -23.43
N PRO A 2 -19.26 -19.22 -23.68
CA PRO A 2 -19.01 -18.49 -24.92
C PRO A 2 -17.68 -17.74 -24.83
N ASP A 3 -16.94 -17.73 -25.95
CA ASP A 3 -15.63 -17.11 -26.18
C ASP A 3 -15.45 -15.74 -25.50
N THR A 4 -14.70 -15.70 -24.40
CA THR A 4 -14.26 -14.45 -23.76
C THR A 4 -12.94 -13.92 -24.35
N SER A 5 -12.05 -14.81 -24.80
CA SER A 5 -10.71 -14.45 -25.29
C SER A 5 -10.75 -13.64 -26.59
N ASN A 6 -11.61 -14.04 -27.54
CA ASN A 6 -11.73 -13.40 -28.85
C ASN A 6 -12.33 -11.97 -28.81
N ASN A 7 -12.87 -11.54 -27.66
CA ASN A 7 -13.52 -10.25 -27.48
C ASN A 7 -12.60 -9.18 -26.88
N LEU A 8 -11.46 -9.58 -26.27
CA LEU A 8 -10.48 -8.67 -25.68
C LEU A 8 -9.62 -7.96 -26.73
N LEU A 9 -9.29 -8.67 -27.83
CA LEU A 9 -8.40 -8.20 -28.90
C LEU A 9 -9.03 -7.14 -29.82
N THR A 10 -10.37 -7.09 -29.91
CA THR A 10 -11.12 -6.15 -30.77
C THR A 10 -11.64 -4.91 -30.05
N ARG A 11 -11.39 -4.77 -28.73
CA ARG A 11 -11.94 -3.65 -27.94
C ARG A 11 -11.06 -2.42 -28.00
N LYS A 12 -11.66 -1.26 -28.30
CA LYS A 12 -11.10 0.02 -27.87
C LYS A 12 -11.09 0.04 -26.34
N PHE A 13 -9.93 0.26 -25.74
CA PHE A 13 -9.80 0.31 -24.29
C PHE A 13 -10.34 1.64 -23.76
N TYR A 14 -11.40 1.56 -22.94
CA TYR A 14 -11.81 2.66 -22.07
C TYR A 14 -11.51 2.26 -20.64
N PHE A 15 -10.78 3.15 -19.95
CA PHE A 15 -10.45 2.97 -18.54
C PHE A 15 -11.21 4.01 -17.73
N ASP A 16 -11.94 3.54 -16.72
CA ASP A 16 -12.53 4.41 -15.72
C ASP A 16 -11.43 4.97 -14.80
N ASP A 17 -11.62 6.21 -14.36
CA ASP A 17 -10.75 6.80 -13.36
C ASP A 17 -10.92 6.06 -12.03
N THR A 18 -9.81 5.62 -11.43
CA THR A 18 -9.85 5.02 -10.09
C THR A 18 -10.36 6.02 -9.07
N ALA A 19 -11.37 5.64 -8.30
CA ALA A 19 -12.00 6.48 -7.29
C ALA A 19 -11.14 6.61 -6.00
N PHE A 20 -9.92 7.15 -6.11
CA PHE A 20 -9.01 7.34 -4.98
C PHE A 20 -9.58 8.23 -3.86
N SER A 21 -10.53 9.11 -4.20
CA SER A 21 -11.30 9.90 -3.23
C SER A 21 -12.13 9.03 -2.27
N ASN A 22 -12.47 7.81 -2.68
CA ASN A 22 -13.21 6.86 -1.86
C ASN A 22 -12.33 6.00 -0.95
N LEU A 23 -11.01 6.12 -1.03
CA LEU A 23 -10.06 5.37 -0.21
C LEU A 23 -9.73 6.07 1.11
N MET A 24 -9.37 5.29 2.13
CA MET A 24 -8.91 5.78 3.44
C MET A 24 -9.89 6.80 4.06
N LYS A 25 -11.21 6.49 4.01
CA LYS A 25 -12.28 7.35 4.54
C LYS A 25 -12.30 7.39 6.06
N LYS A 26 -11.90 6.31 6.72
CA LYS A 26 -11.76 6.27 8.17
C LYS A 26 -10.31 6.53 8.55
N ARG A 27 -10.08 7.44 9.49
CA ARG A 27 -8.76 7.84 9.97
C ARG A 27 -8.74 7.99 11.47
N ILE A 28 -7.56 7.85 12.04
CA ILE A 28 -7.29 8.10 13.44
C ILE A 28 -6.75 9.52 13.55
N TYR A 29 -7.52 10.40 14.17
CA TYR A 29 -7.15 11.79 14.42
C TYR A 29 -6.68 12.00 15.85
N ASN A 30 -7.32 11.34 16.82
CA ASN A 30 -7.01 11.50 18.24
C ASN A 30 -6.70 10.15 18.87
N VAL A 31 -5.53 10.06 19.50
CA VAL A 31 -5.04 8.88 20.22
C VAL A 31 -5.03 9.21 21.70
N LEU A 32 -5.76 8.44 22.50
CA LEU A 32 -5.68 8.51 23.96
C LEU A 32 -4.57 7.57 24.43
N LEU A 33 -3.52 8.13 25.01
CA LEU A 33 -2.40 7.41 25.58
C LEU A 33 -2.55 7.37 27.11
N ILE A 34 -2.83 6.19 27.64
CA ILE A 34 -2.93 5.93 29.08
C ILE A 34 -1.57 5.40 29.53
N ALA A 35 -0.77 6.24 30.19
CA ALA A 35 0.61 5.94 30.56
C ALA A 35 0.89 6.55 31.94
N SER A 36 1.54 5.79 32.83
CA SER A 36 1.93 6.36 34.12
C SER A 36 2.96 7.49 33.93
N ASN A 37 3.15 8.35 34.94
CA ASN A 37 4.15 9.43 34.84
C ASN A 37 5.55 8.92 34.50
N TYR A 38 5.91 7.71 34.95
CA TYR A 38 7.18 7.08 34.59
C TYR A 38 7.21 6.65 33.11
N ASP A 39 6.11 6.10 32.61
CA ASP A 39 5.98 5.64 31.23
C ASP A 39 6.02 6.80 30.26
N SER A 40 5.30 7.89 30.57
CA SER A 40 5.38 9.14 29.81
C SER A 40 6.80 9.69 29.78
N PHE A 41 7.54 9.61 30.90
CA PHE A 41 8.94 10.01 30.94
C PHE A 41 9.84 9.12 30.06
N VAL A 42 9.66 7.79 30.09
CA VAL A 42 10.41 6.86 29.21
C VAL A 42 10.12 7.17 27.75
N LEU A 43 8.84 7.36 27.41
CA LEU A 43 8.41 7.71 26.07
C LEU A 43 9.01 9.04 25.57
N GLU A 44 8.99 10.09 26.40
CA GLU A 44 9.62 11.36 26.06
C GLU A 44 11.15 11.25 25.94
N GLY A 45 11.78 10.45 26.78
CA GLY A 45 13.23 10.20 26.79
C GLY A 45 13.73 9.45 25.56
N ASP A 46 12.95 8.47 25.08
CA ASP A 46 13.22 7.75 23.82
C ASP A 46 12.93 8.61 22.57
N GLY A 47 12.31 9.78 22.77
CA GLY A 47 12.07 10.80 21.76
C GLY A 47 10.73 11.49 22.01
N ARG A 48 10.69 12.82 21.91
CA ARG A 48 9.43 13.58 21.96
C ARG A 48 8.48 13.04 20.89
N ILE A 49 7.53 12.19 21.29
CA ILE A 49 6.70 11.39 20.40
C ILE A 49 6.02 12.25 19.35
N ASP A 50 5.42 13.36 19.79
CA ASP A 50 4.69 14.26 18.90
C ASP A 50 5.59 14.86 17.82
N GLU A 51 6.81 15.27 18.20
CA GLU A 51 7.79 15.82 17.26
C GLU A 51 8.31 14.76 16.28
N GLN A 52 8.70 13.59 16.77
CA GLN A 52 9.20 12.51 15.91
C GLN A 52 8.13 12.01 14.96
N LEU A 53 6.90 11.83 15.45
CA LEU A 53 5.78 11.40 14.62
C LEU A 53 5.45 12.47 13.57
N PHE A 54 5.46 13.75 13.94
CA PHE A 54 5.28 14.84 12.99
C PHE A 54 6.35 14.82 11.89
N VAL A 55 7.63 14.68 12.27
CA VAL A 55 8.75 14.60 11.32
C VAL A 55 8.59 13.42 10.38
N GLU A 56 8.23 12.24 10.88
CA GLU A 56 8.05 11.04 10.05
C GLU A 56 6.84 11.17 9.11
N TYR A 57 5.73 11.78 9.57
CA TYR A 57 4.59 12.07 8.68
C TYR A 57 4.99 13.00 7.54
N VAL A 58 5.72 14.09 7.85
CA VAL A 58 6.19 15.04 6.84
C VAL A 58 7.19 14.36 5.88
N SER A 59 8.14 13.58 6.39
CA SER A 59 9.16 12.92 5.56
C SER A 59 8.53 11.93 4.55
N LEU A 60 7.47 11.24 4.97
CA LEU A 60 6.70 10.28 4.17
C LEU A 60 5.55 10.91 3.36
N ASN A 61 5.41 12.24 3.39
CA ASN A 61 4.34 13.00 2.72
C ASN A 61 2.92 12.55 3.14
N LEU A 62 2.77 12.17 4.40
CA LEU A 62 1.51 11.84 5.03
C LEU A 62 0.87 13.10 5.61
N ARG A 63 -0.46 13.19 5.51
CA ARG A 63 -1.25 14.30 6.06
C ARG A 63 -1.98 13.89 7.32
N TYR A 64 -2.25 14.90 8.15
CA TYR A 64 -2.99 14.78 9.40
C TYR A 64 -2.29 13.84 10.39
N PRO A 65 -1.11 14.22 10.90
CA PRO A 65 -0.54 13.51 12.05
C PRO A 65 -1.57 13.53 13.19
N PRO A 66 -1.80 12.40 13.86
CA PRO A 66 -2.77 12.34 14.95
C PRO A 66 -2.28 13.14 16.15
N GLN A 67 -3.23 13.67 16.91
CA GLN A 67 -2.99 14.31 18.18
C GLN A 67 -2.99 13.26 19.29
N PHE A 68 -2.02 13.35 20.19
CA PHE A 68 -1.95 12.50 21.38
C PHE A 68 -2.54 13.24 22.57
N ILE A 69 -3.43 12.56 23.28
CA ILE A 69 -3.97 13.01 24.56
C ILE A 69 -3.41 12.06 25.60
N GLN A 70 -2.53 12.56 26.47
CA GLN A 70 -1.89 11.74 27.49
C GLN A 70 -2.62 11.89 28.82
N VAL A 71 -2.87 10.77 29.49
CA VAL A 71 -3.50 10.70 30.81
C VAL A 71 -2.77 9.69 31.69
N ALA A 72 -2.76 9.95 33.00
CA ALA A 72 -2.01 9.15 33.96
C ALA A 72 -2.85 8.06 34.65
N SER A 73 -4.18 8.12 34.52
CA SER A 73 -5.13 7.24 35.22
C SER A 73 -6.33 6.84 34.35
N GLU A 74 -7.04 5.78 34.77
CA GLU A 74 -8.28 5.35 34.12
C GLU A 74 -9.40 6.39 34.30
N GLU A 75 -9.46 7.04 35.46
CA GLU A 75 -10.47 8.06 35.75
C GLU A 75 -10.34 9.24 34.77
N GLU A 76 -9.13 9.72 34.53
CA GLU A 76 -8.84 10.75 33.53
C GLU A 76 -9.15 10.25 32.11
N ALA A 77 -8.79 9.00 31.79
CA ALA A 77 -9.08 8.38 30.51
C ALA A 77 -10.58 8.38 30.22
N MET A 78 -11.40 7.99 31.20
CA MET A 78 -12.86 7.97 31.08
C MET A 78 -13.45 9.37 30.92
N GLU A 79 -12.88 10.38 31.57
CA GLU A 79 -13.31 11.77 31.38
C GLU A 79 -12.99 12.28 29.97
N VAL A 80 -11.80 11.98 29.45
CA VAL A 80 -11.44 12.31 28.06
C VAL A 80 -12.36 11.58 27.08
N LEU A 81 -12.68 10.31 27.31
CA LEU A 81 -13.58 9.53 26.45
C LEU A 81 -15.02 10.06 26.45
N ARG A 82 -15.45 10.76 27.50
CA ARG A 82 -16.77 11.40 27.58
C ARG A 82 -16.80 12.77 26.90
N THR A 83 -15.70 13.53 26.99
CA THR A 83 -15.65 14.93 26.58
C THR A 83 -15.04 15.14 25.19
N GLN A 84 -14.22 14.21 24.71
CA GLN A 84 -13.46 14.32 23.47
C GLN A 84 -13.67 13.12 22.55
N ASN A 85 -13.49 13.36 21.24
CA ASN A 85 -13.61 12.29 20.24
C ASN A 85 -12.29 11.53 20.09
N VAL A 86 -12.15 10.43 20.82
CA VAL A 86 -10.98 9.52 20.72
C VAL A 86 -11.23 8.44 19.65
N ASN A 87 -10.25 8.19 18.77
CA ASN A 87 -10.34 7.17 17.72
C ASN A 87 -9.54 5.90 18.03
N LEU A 88 -8.49 6.00 18.85
CA LEU A 88 -7.64 4.87 19.26
C LEU A 88 -7.22 5.09 20.70
N ILE A 89 -7.21 4.00 21.47
CA ILE A 89 -6.75 3.99 22.86
C ILE A 89 -5.46 3.14 22.90
N ILE A 90 -4.38 3.70 23.41
CA ILE A 90 -3.13 2.99 23.67
C ILE A 90 -2.90 3.00 25.18
N THR A 91 -2.77 1.84 25.80
CA THR A 91 -2.45 1.72 27.23
C THR A 91 -1.06 1.12 27.42
N MET A 92 -0.24 1.76 28.25
CA MET A 92 1.08 1.25 28.58
C MET A 92 1.07 0.30 29.79
N LEU A 93 1.75 -0.83 29.64
CA LEU A 93 1.98 -1.83 30.70
C LEU A 93 3.47 -1.89 31.02
N SER A 94 3.92 -1.14 32.02
CA SER A 94 5.33 -1.11 32.39
C SER A 94 5.66 -1.78 33.72
N MET A 95 4.64 -2.15 34.50
CA MET A 95 4.82 -2.70 35.87
C MET A 95 4.00 -3.97 36.13
N GLY A 96 3.50 -4.65 35.09
CA GLY A 96 2.87 -5.98 35.23
C GLY A 96 1.63 -6.04 36.14
N LYS A 97 0.97 -4.92 36.43
CA LYS A 97 -0.23 -4.89 37.28
C LYS A 97 -1.45 -5.35 36.48
N ALA A 98 -2.17 -6.34 37.02
CA ALA A 98 -3.46 -6.83 36.50
C ALA A 98 -4.50 -5.71 36.28
N GLU A 99 -4.39 -4.61 37.03
CA GLU A 99 -5.29 -3.44 36.99
C GLU A 99 -5.49 -2.86 35.58
N ASN A 100 -4.48 -2.92 34.71
CA ASN A 100 -4.57 -2.32 33.37
C ASN A 100 -5.36 -3.19 32.36
N PHE A 101 -5.35 -4.52 32.51
CA PHE A 101 -6.21 -5.41 31.71
C PHE A 101 -7.67 -5.23 32.10
N ASP A 102 -7.95 -5.08 33.40
CA ASP A 102 -9.28 -4.78 33.90
C ASP A 102 -9.79 -3.43 33.38
N SER A 103 -8.90 -2.43 33.33
CA SER A 103 -9.19 -1.10 32.76
C SER A 103 -9.60 -1.18 31.29
N ALA A 104 -8.82 -1.90 30.48
CA ALA A 104 -9.14 -2.13 29.07
C ALA A 104 -10.51 -2.79 28.89
N ARG A 105 -10.87 -3.77 29.74
CA ARG A 105 -12.20 -4.40 29.70
C ARG A 105 -13.33 -3.43 30.05
N ARG A 106 -13.17 -2.61 31.10
CA ARG A 106 -14.18 -1.61 31.48
C ARG A 106 -14.38 -0.55 30.39
N ILE A 107 -13.29 -0.09 29.79
CA ILE A 107 -13.32 0.84 28.66
C ILE A 107 -14.00 0.20 27.45
N LYS A 108 -13.63 -1.04 27.08
CA LYS A 108 -14.23 -1.75 25.93
C LYS A 108 -15.73 -2.02 26.14
N ALA A 109 -16.14 -2.34 27.37
CA ALA A 109 -17.55 -2.52 27.69
C ALA A 109 -18.36 -1.22 27.49
N SER A 110 -17.77 -0.06 27.78
CA SER A 110 -18.39 1.25 27.57
C SER A 110 -18.27 1.75 26.12
N TYR A 111 -17.21 1.36 25.42
CA TYR A 111 -16.87 1.80 24.06
C TYR A 111 -16.45 0.62 23.16
N PRO A 112 -17.37 -0.27 22.77
CA PRO A 112 -17.04 -1.54 22.09
C PRO A 112 -16.31 -1.36 20.76
N ASP A 113 -16.65 -0.31 20.02
CA ASP A 113 -16.11 -0.05 18.68
C ASP A 113 -14.74 0.65 18.68
N LYS A 114 -14.28 1.14 19.84
CA LYS A 114 -12.98 1.83 19.92
C LYS A 114 -11.87 0.78 19.96
N PRO A 115 -10.88 0.85 19.06
CA PRO A 115 -9.72 -0.03 19.12
C PRO A 115 -8.89 0.28 20.36
N ILE A 116 -8.49 -0.77 21.08
CA ILE A 116 -7.63 -0.69 22.26
C ILE A 116 -6.36 -1.47 21.97
N VAL A 117 -5.23 -0.79 22.07
CA VAL A 117 -3.90 -1.38 21.89
C VAL A 117 -3.15 -1.30 23.20
N VAL A 118 -2.51 -2.41 23.56
CA VAL A 118 -1.59 -2.47 24.69
C VAL A 118 -0.17 -2.25 24.17
N LEU A 119 0.61 -1.42 24.84
CA LEU A 119 2.03 -1.20 24.57
C LEU A 119 2.82 -1.55 25.84
N THR A 120 3.83 -2.41 25.73
CA THR A 120 4.53 -2.93 26.92
C THR A 120 6.02 -3.01 26.72
N SER A 121 6.79 -2.73 27.78
CA SER A 121 8.20 -3.08 27.85
C SER A 121 8.30 -4.59 28.09
N PHE A 122 8.85 -5.34 27.13
CA PHE A 122 8.76 -6.79 27.17
C PHE A 122 9.57 -7.36 28.35
N SER A 123 8.86 -7.79 29.38
CA SER A 123 9.41 -8.50 30.54
C SER A 123 8.80 -9.91 30.64
N ARG A 124 9.49 -10.80 31.35
CA ARG A 124 8.98 -12.16 31.61
C ARG A 124 7.65 -12.13 32.35
N GLU A 125 7.45 -11.16 33.24
CA GLU A 125 6.23 -10.98 34.03
C GLU A 125 5.04 -10.59 33.15
N VAL A 126 5.23 -9.66 32.22
CA VAL A 126 4.21 -9.27 31.24
C VAL A 126 3.82 -10.45 30.35
N SER A 127 4.79 -11.25 29.92
CA SER A 127 4.52 -12.43 29.08
C SER A 127 3.67 -13.46 29.83
N LEU A 128 3.94 -13.67 31.13
CA LEU A 128 3.15 -14.55 31.98
C LEU A 128 1.74 -13.99 32.19
N ALA A 129 1.60 -12.69 32.45
CA ALA A 129 0.30 -12.05 32.61
C ALA A 129 -0.56 -12.18 31.33
N LEU A 130 0.02 -11.90 30.16
CA LEU A 130 -0.66 -12.06 28.87
C LEU A 130 -1.13 -13.49 28.58
N ALA A 131 -0.42 -14.49 29.11
CA ALA A 131 -0.79 -15.89 28.95
C ALA A 131 -1.93 -16.33 29.88
N THR A 132 -2.15 -15.63 30.99
CA THR A 132 -3.16 -15.98 32.00
C THR A 132 -4.37 -15.07 32.02
N GLU A 133 -4.24 -13.84 31.52
CA GLU A 133 -5.28 -12.82 31.52
C GLU A 133 -6.24 -12.95 30.33
N ASP A 134 -7.48 -12.49 30.52
CA ASP A 134 -8.43 -12.33 29.44
C ASP A 134 -8.10 -11.09 28.61
N THR A 135 -7.57 -11.32 27.41
CA THR A 135 -7.17 -10.29 26.44
C THR A 135 -8.25 -9.95 25.41
N SER A 136 -9.48 -10.47 25.56
CA SER A 136 -10.58 -10.28 24.59
C SER A 136 -10.97 -8.81 24.31
N ALA A 137 -10.69 -7.90 25.25
CA ALA A 137 -10.93 -6.46 25.08
C ALA A 137 -9.83 -5.73 24.28
N ILE A 138 -8.69 -6.38 24.05
CA ILE A 138 -7.50 -5.80 23.44
C ILE A 138 -7.44 -6.24 21.97
N ASP A 139 -7.32 -5.27 21.07
CA ASP A 139 -7.20 -5.54 19.65
C ASP A 139 -5.80 -6.04 19.27
N TYR A 140 -4.75 -5.45 19.86
CA TYR A 140 -3.36 -5.86 19.67
C TYR A 140 -2.50 -5.51 20.88
N VAL A 141 -1.41 -6.26 21.06
CA VAL A 141 -0.38 -6.01 22.06
C VAL A 141 0.92 -5.69 21.33
N PHE A 142 1.67 -4.68 21.73
CA PHE A 142 2.93 -4.33 21.09
C PHE A 142 4.04 -4.22 22.12
N SER A 143 5.24 -4.61 21.71
CA SER A 143 6.45 -4.37 22.49
C SER A 143 7.00 -2.99 22.16
N TRP A 144 7.09 -2.10 23.14
CA TRP A 144 7.86 -0.86 22.97
C TRP A 144 9.35 -1.20 22.86
N LEU A 145 9.97 -0.77 21.76
CA LEU A 145 11.38 -1.03 21.45
C LEU A 145 12.20 0.27 21.39
N GLY A 146 11.72 1.36 21.99
CA GLY A 146 12.36 2.68 21.93
C GLY A 146 12.31 3.30 20.53
N ASN A 147 11.24 3.04 19.77
CA ASN A 147 11.11 3.50 18.38
C ASN A 147 9.72 4.10 18.13
N ALA A 148 9.64 5.42 17.95
CA ALA A 148 8.39 6.11 17.66
C ALA A 148 7.75 5.73 16.31
N ASP A 149 8.50 5.18 15.35
CA ASP A 149 7.94 4.62 14.10
C ASP A 149 6.94 3.48 14.41
N LEU A 150 7.01 2.87 15.60
CA LEU A 150 6.04 1.90 16.07
C LEU A 150 4.65 2.50 16.28
N LEU A 151 4.55 3.71 16.84
CA LEU A 151 3.25 4.36 17.03
C LEU A 151 2.60 4.66 15.67
N LEU A 152 3.39 5.14 14.71
CA LEU A 152 2.93 5.27 13.32
C LEU A 152 2.43 3.93 12.78
N ALA A 153 3.20 2.84 12.94
CA ALA A 153 2.81 1.53 12.46
C ALA A 153 1.51 1.00 13.10
N ILE A 154 1.33 1.19 14.40
CA ILE A 154 0.09 0.83 15.12
C ILE A 154 -1.10 1.59 14.52
N ILE A 155 -0.99 2.92 14.42
CA ILE A 155 -2.04 3.76 13.85
C ILE A 155 -2.40 3.29 12.43
N LYS A 156 -1.39 3.01 11.59
CA LYS A 156 -1.61 2.59 10.20
C LYS A 156 -2.16 1.17 10.07
N LEU A 157 -1.80 0.26 10.97
CA LEU A 157 -2.38 -1.09 11.02
C LEU A 157 -3.87 -1.03 11.33
N ILE A 158 -4.27 -0.22 12.30
CA ILE A 158 -5.68 -0.05 12.66
C ILE A 158 -6.44 0.65 11.53
N GLU A 159 -5.90 1.72 10.94
CA GLU A 159 -6.51 2.40 9.79
C GLU A 159 -6.67 1.45 8.59
N ASP A 160 -5.65 0.65 8.29
CA ASP A 160 -5.69 -0.32 7.19
C ASP A 160 -6.81 -1.35 7.43
N ARG A 161 -6.93 -1.91 8.64
CA ARG A 161 -8.02 -2.83 9.02
C ARG A 161 -9.40 -2.17 8.90
N MET A 162 -9.54 -0.92 9.35
CA MET A 162 -10.82 -0.18 9.34
C MET A 162 -11.35 0.10 7.93
N ASN A 163 -10.46 0.21 6.95
CA ASN A 163 -10.79 0.54 5.56
C ASN A 163 -10.70 -0.67 4.60
N ALA A 164 -10.12 -1.79 5.03
CA ALA A 164 -9.78 -2.93 4.17
C ALA A 164 -10.92 -3.38 3.25
N ASP A 165 -12.13 -3.61 3.76
CA ASP A 165 -13.23 -4.11 2.93
C ASP A 165 -13.57 -3.20 1.76
N ASN A 166 -13.74 -1.90 2.03
CA ASN A 166 -14.08 -0.94 0.99
C ASN A 166 -12.90 -0.74 0.03
N ASP A 167 -11.71 -0.47 0.59
CA ASP A 167 -10.54 -0.12 -0.21
C ASP A 167 -10.12 -1.30 -1.11
N VAL A 168 -10.20 -2.53 -0.61
CA VAL A 168 -9.79 -3.73 -1.34
C VAL A 168 -10.88 -4.20 -2.30
N LYS A 169 -12.10 -4.48 -1.81
CA LYS A 169 -13.13 -5.15 -2.61
C LYS A 169 -13.86 -4.22 -3.58
N VAL A 170 -13.96 -2.93 -3.26
CA VAL A 170 -14.69 -1.97 -4.09
C VAL A 170 -13.75 -1.21 -5.02
N VAL A 171 -12.55 -0.86 -4.56
CA VAL A 171 -11.63 -0.01 -5.32
C VAL A 171 -10.43 -0.78 -5.90
N GLY A 172 -10.08 -1.95 -5.37
CA GLY A 172 -9.01 -2.80 -5.90
C GLY A 172 -7.65 -2.63 -5.22
N VAL A 173 -7.59 -1.97 -4.06
CA VAL A 173 -6.34 -1.85 -3.28
C VAL A 173 -5.80 -3.22 -2.90
N GLN A 174 -4.49 -3.40 -2.97
CA GLN A 174 -3.85 -4.67 -2.63
C GLN A 174 -3.58 -4.83 -1.14
N VAL A 175 -3.38 -6.07 -0.71
CA VAL A 175 -3.08 -6.46 0.67
C VAL A 175 -1.74 -7.19 0.73
N ILE A 176 -0.94 -6.85 1.74
CA ILE A 176 0.16 -7.67 2.24
C ILE A 176 -0.34 -8.35 3.51
N LEU A 177 -0.35 -9.68 3.51
CA LEU A 177 -0.74 -10.46 4.69
C LEU A 177 0.51 -10.79 5.51
N LEU A 178 0.56 -10.33 6.75
CA LEU A 178 1.59 -10.66 7.72
C LEU A 178 1.00 -11.64 8.74
N ILE A 179 1.63 -12.80 8.90
CA ILE A 179 1.25 -13.83 9.86
C ILE A 179 2.41 -14.00 10.83
N GLU A 180 2.23 -13.48 12.04
CA GLU A 180 3.25 -13.45 13.09
C GLU A 180 2.55 -13.32 14.44
N ASP A 181 2.70 -14.33 15.29
CA ASP A 181 2.15 -14.37 16.65
C ASP A 181 3.09 -13.69 17.65
N SER A 182 4.40 -13.66 17.38
CA SER A 182 5.35 -13.09 18.32
C SER A 182 5.27 -11.56 18.34
N ILE A 183 4.78 -11.06 19.47
CA ILE A 183 4.66 -9.63 19.81
C ILE A 183 5.92 -8.85 19.45
N ARG A 184 7.08 -9.38 19.82
CA ARG A 184 8.36 -8.71 19.58
C ARG A 184 8.69 -8.62 18.09
N PHE A 185 8.41 -9.66 17.31
CA PHE A 185 8.73 -9.68 15.89
C PHE A 185 7.82 -8.74 15.11
N TYR A 186 6.50 -8.82 15.25
CA TYR A 186 5.64 -7.89 14.49
C TYR A 186 5.79 -6.43 14.94
N SER A 187 6.10 -6.18 16.22
CA SER A 187 6.44 -4.83 16.71
C SER A 187 7.71 -4.28 16.06
N SER A 188 8.66 -5.14 15.68
CA SER A 188 9.87 -4.74 14.95
C SER A 188 9.68 -4.67 13.43
N TYR A 189 8.80 -5.50 12.87
CA TYR A 189 8.62 -5.62 11.42
C TYR A 189 7.71 -4.55 10.86
N LEU A 190 6.56 -4.32 11.50
CA LEU A 190 5.55 -3.39 10.98
C LEU A 190 6.11 -1.99 10.69
N PRO A 191 6.94 -1.35 11.56
CA PRO A 191 7.56 -0.07 11.25
C PRO A 191 8.37 -0.12 9.94
N ASN A 192 9.19 -1.16 9.77
CA ASN A 192 10.04 -1.34 8.60
C ASN A 192 9.20 -1.57 7.33
N ILE A 193 8.19 -2.43 7.39
CA ILE A 193 7.32 -2.73 6.24
C ILE A 193 6.54 -1.47 5.83
N TYR A 194 5.94 -0.76 6.79
CA TYR A 194 5.23 0.50 6.51
C TYR A 194 6.15 1.54 5.87
N LYS A 195 7.38 1.70 6.39
CA LYS A 195 8.36 2.63 5.82
C LYS A 195 8.69 2.30 4.37
N ILE A 196 8.82 1.02 4.03
CA ILE A 196 9.02 0.57 2.64
C ILE A 196 7.81 0.94 1.77
N ILE A 197 6.59 0.62 2.22
CA ILE A 197 5.35 0.90 1.47
C ILE A 197 5.17 2.41 1.25
N PHE A 198 5.42 3.24 2.27
CA PHE A 198 5.27 4.69 2.16
C PHE A 198 6.31 5.31 1.24
N LYS A 199 7.57 4.89 1.34
CA LYS A 199 8.62 5.30 0.38
C LYS A 199 8.27 4.89 -1.04
N GLN A 200 7.72 3.69 -1.21
CA GLN A 200 7.29 3.20 -2.50
C GLN A 200 6.15 4.03 -3.09
N SER A 201 5.14 4.32 -2.27
CA SER A 201 3.98 5.13 -2.64
C SER A 201 4.43 6.54 -3.06
N LYS A 202 5.37 7.13 -2.31
CA LYS A 202 5.95 8.44 -2.60
C LYS A 202 6.69 8.45 -3.94
N SER A 203 7.40 7.37 -4.28
CA SER A 203 8.17 7.27 -5.53
C SER A 203 7.31 7.35 -6.79
N PHE A 204 6.09 6.78 -6.79
CA PHE A 204 5.20 6.78 -7.97
C PHE A 204 4.08 7.82 -7.91
N MET A 205 4.03 8.58 -6.81
CA MET A 205 3.22 9.78 -6.73
C MET A 205 3.57 10.74 -7.88
N THR A 206 4.84 10.84 -8.27
CA THR A 206 5.35 11.71 -9.35
C THR A 206 4.71 11.47 -10.72
N GLU A 207 4.14 10.30 -10.97
CA GLU A 207 3.39 10.01 -12.20
C GLU A 207 1.95 10.59 -12.19
N GLY A 208 1.54 11.28 -11.11
CA GLY A 208 0.30 12.06 -11.08
C GLY A 208 0.43 13.32 -11.93
N LEU A 209 -0.64 13.71 -12.62
CA LEU A 209 -0.57 14.83 -13.58
C LEU A 209 -0.66 16.21 -12.91
N ASN A 210 -1.13 16.24 -11.65
CA ASN A 210 -1.15 17.43 -10.80
C ASN A 210 -1.13 17.03 -9.30
N GLU A 211 -0.87 18.00 -8.43
CA GLU A 211 -0.75 17.79 -6.99
C GLU A 211 -1.96 17.08 -6.36
N HIS A 212 -3.17 17.43 -6.77
CA HIS A 212 -4.38 16.81 -6.21
C HIS A 212 -4.44 15.30 -6.49
N GLN A 213 -4.16 14.90 -7.73
CA GLN A 213 -4.13 13.48 -8.11
C GLN A 213 -2.97 12.74 -7.47
N MET A 214 -1.79 13.35 -7.45
CA MET A 214 -0.61 12.85 -6.74
C MET A 214 -0.97 12.46 -5.30
N MET A 215 -1.61 13.37 -4.57
CA MET A 215 -2.01 13.14 -3.19
C MET A 215 -3.04 12.04 -3.00
N LEU A 216 -4.08 12.01 -3.84
CA LEU A 216 -5.12 10.98 -3.74
C LEU A 216 -4.54 9.58 -4.00
N ARG A 217 -3.58 9.47 -4.92
CA ARG A 217 -2.96 8.19 -5.30
C ARG A 217 -2.18 7.53 -4.17
N MET A 218 -1.60 8.30 -3.25
CA MET A 218 -0.96 7.77 -2.02
C MET A 218 -1.90 6.92 -1.16
N ARG A 219 -3.22 7.08 -1.30
CA ARG A 219 -4.23 6.27 -0.60
C ARG A 219 -4.39 4.87 -1.20
N GLY A 220 -3.99 4.68 -2.45
CA GLY A 220 -3.96 3.42 -3.17
C GLY A 220 -2.82 2.49 -2.77
N ARG A 221 -1.97 2.88 -1.80
CA ARG A 221 -0.93 2.02 -1.26
C ARG A 221 -1.50 0.67 -0.77
N PRO A 222 -0.73 -0.43 -0.88
CA PRO A 222 -1.11 -1.68 -0.27
C PRO A 222 -1.40 -1.55 1.22
N LYS A 223 -2.41 -2.26 1.70
CA LYS A 223 -2.76 -2.39 3.12
C LYS A 223 -1.97 -3.52 3.74
N ILE A 224 -1.58 -3.40 5.00
CA ILE A 224 -1.07 -4.53 5.77
C ILE A 224 -2.18 -5.08 6.66
N LEU A 225 -2.42 -6.38 6.61
CA LEU A 225 -3.29 -7.06 7.55
C LEU A 225 -2.46 -8.07 8.36
N LEU A 226 -2.57 -8.00 9.69
CA LEU A 226 -1.87 -8.88 10.62
C LEU A 226 -2.83 -10.00 11.06
N ALA A 227 -2.35 -11.24 11.03
CA ALA A 227 -2.94 -12.39 11.72
C ALA A 227 -1.93 -12.93 12.74
N THR A 228 -2.42 -13.36 13.90
CA THR A 228 -1.58 -14.00 14.94
C THR A 228 -1.89 -15.49 15.11
N THR A 229 -2.90 -16.00 14.39
CA THR A 229 -3.31 -17.41 14.41
C THR A 229 -3.57 -17.93 13.01
N TYR A 230 -3.56 -19.26 12.86
CA TYR A 230 -3.89 -19.92 11.60
C TYR A 230 -5.31 -19.61 11.13
N GLU A 231 -6.27 -19.60 12.04
CA GLU A 231 -7.68 -19.34 11.73
C GLU A 231 -7.91 -17.91 11.23
N GLU A 232 -7.25 -16.92 11.84
CA GLU A 232 -7.25 -15.53 11.36
C GLU A 232 -6.60 -15.42 9.99
N ALA A 233 -5.45 -16.08 9.80
CA ALA A 233 -4.72 -16.06 8.53
C ALA A 233 -5.57 -16.61 7.39
N ILE A 234 -6.24 -17.76 7.58
CA ILE A 234 -7.16 -18.34 6.59
C ILE A 234 -8.35 -17.41 6.35
N THR A 235 -8.93 -16.83 7.39
CA THR A 235 -10.07 -15.91 7.27
C THR A 235 -9.71 -14.68 6.42
N LEU A 236 -8.55 -14.07 6.69
CA LEU A 236 -8.06 -12.92 5.93
C LEU A 236 -7.69 -13.32 4.50
N TYR A 237 -7.02 -14.46 4.32
CA TYR A 237 -6.67 -14.99 3.02
C TYR A 237 -7.90 -15.19 2.15
N GLU A 238 -8.88 -15.99 2.58
CA GLU A 238 -10.08 -16.27 1.80
C GLU A 238 -10.88 -15.00 1.48
N ARG A 239 -10.88 -14.03 2.39
CA ARG A 239 -11.57 -12.74 2.21
C ARG A 239 -10.91 -11.84 1.16
N TYR A 240 -9.59 -11.92 0.99
CA TYR A 240 -8.81 -10.97 0.19
C TYR A 240 -7.88 -11.60 -0.87
N LYS A 241 -7.95 -12.92 -1.10
CA LYS A 241 -7.04 -13.67 -2.00
C LYS A 241 -6.93 -13.13 -3.42
N ASN A 242 -7.96 -12.47 -3.93
CA ASN A 242 -7.96 -11.88 -5.27
C ASN A 242 -7.18 -10.54 -5.37
N ASN A 243 -6.72 -10.01 -4.24
CA ASN A 243 -6.06 -8.72 -4.12
C ASN A 243 -4.83 -8.81 -3.21
N LEU A 244 -4.12 -9.95 -3.20
CA LEU A 244 -2.89 -10.10 -2.45
C LEU A 244 -1.68 -9.72 -3.31
N LEU A 245 -0.83 -8.86 -2.75
CA LEU A 245 0.47 -8.55 -3.33
C LEU A 245 1.54 -9.55 -2.90
N GLY A 246 1.42 -10.06 -1.68
CA GLY A 246 2.31 -11.08 -1.13
C GLY A 246 2.03 -11.38 0.33
N ILE A 247 2.68 -12.42 0.83
CA ILE A 247 2.49 -12.95 2.19
C ILE A 247 3.83 -13.04 2.89
N ILE A 248 3.85 -12.69 4.18
CA ILE A 248 4.98 -12.93 5.08
C ILE A 248 4.43 -13.76 6.24
N THR A 249 5.01 -14.92 6.50
CA THR A 249 4.48 -15.87 7.50
C THR A 249 5.59 -16.48 8.32
N ASP A 250 5.40 -16.57 9.64
CA ASP A 250 6.21 -17.47 10.47
C ASP A 250 5.93 -18.94 10.14
N THR A 251 6.82 -19.83 10.56
CA THR A 251 6.64 -21.28 10.42
C THR A 251 5.70 -21.85 11.46
N SER A 252 5.82 -21.36 12.69
CA SER A 252 5.10 -21.81 13.87
C SER A 252 4.20 -20.69 14.37
N TYR A 253 2.93 -20.99 14.61
CA TYR A 253 2.01 -20.11 15.31
C TYR A 253 0.78 -20.90 15.78
N PRO A 254 -0.05 -20.34 16.68
CA PRO A 254 -1.20 -21.04 17.20
C PRO A 254 -2.22 -21.45 16.13
N ARG A 255 -2.65 -22.70 16.20
CA ARG A 255 -3.75 -23.29 15.44
C ARG A 255 -4.66 -24.04 16.40
N GLN A 256 -5.96 -23.79 16.33
CA GLN A 256 -6.94 -24.31 17.30
C GLN A 256 -6.55 -24.01 18.76
N GLY A 257 -5.93 -22.85 19.00
CA GLY A 257 -5.48 -22.41 20.32
C GLY A 257 -4.24 -23.13 20.86
N LYS A 258 -3.52 -23.92 20.06
CA LYS A 258 -2.27 -24.58 20.44
C LYS A 258 -1.17 -24.27 19.45
N GLU A 259 0.05 -24.17 19.94
CA GLU A 259 1.23 -23.98 19.09
C GLU A 259 1.38 -25.15 18.10
N ASP A 260 1.54 -24.82 16.82
CA ASP A 260 1.72 -25.78 15.74
C ASP A 260 2.92 -25.36 14.88
N GLU A 261 4.02 -26.10 15.00
CA GLU A 261 5.30 -25.84 14.32
C GLU A 261 5.19 -25.87 12.79
N HIS A 262 4.10 -26.44 12.25
CA HIS A 262 3.87 -26.60 10.82
C HIS A 262 2.72 -25.71 10.31
N ALA A 263 2.14 -24.85 11.14
CA ALA A 263 1.01 -24.00 10.77
C ALA A 263 1.32 -23.14 9.53
N GLY A 264 2.49 -22.51 9.51
CA GLY A 264 3.00 -21.73 8.38
C GLY A 264 3.16 -22.56 7.12
N VAL A 265 3.74 -23.76 7.24
CA VAL A 265 3.94 -24.69 6.12
C VAL A 265 2.60 -25.09 5.48
N MET A 266 1.61 -25.45 6.31
CA MET A 266 0.27 -25.82 5.85
C MET A 266 -0.47 -24.64 5.21
N PHE A 267 -0.32 -23.45 5.76
CA PHE A 267 -0.89 -22.23 5.17
C PHE A 267 -0.29 -21.98 3.78
N VAL A 268 1.04 -22.03 3.64
CA VAL A 268 1.74 -21.84 2.36
C VAL A 268 1.30 -22.88 1.34
N GLN A 269 1.17 -24.15 1.73
CA GLN A 269 0.68 -25.21 0.83
C GLN A 269 -0.72 -24.93 0.31
N LYS A 270 -1.65 -24.49 1.19
CA LYS A 270 -3.01 -24.11 0.77
C LYS A 270 -2.98 -22.95 -0.22
N VAL A 271 -2.19 -21.92 0.06
CA VAL A 271 -2.08 -20.76 -0.82
C VAL A 271 -1.50 -21.14 -2.18
N LYS A 272 -0.45 -21.97 -2.22
CA LYS A 272 0.18 -22.43 -3.48
C LYS A 272 -0.74 -23.32 -4.33
N GLN A 273 -1.71 -24.01 -3.72
CA GLN A 273 -2.74 -24.74 -4.47
C GLN A 273 -3.68 -23.80 -5.22
N ASP A 274 -3.93 -22.61 -4.69
CA ASP A 274 -4.82 -21.62 -5.28
C ASP A 274 -4.07 -20.69 -6.26
N ASP A 275 -2.83 -20.27 -5.95
CA ASP A 275 -1.95 -19.45 -6.79
C ASP A 275 -0.47 -19.85 -6.59
N ASP A 276 0.13 -20.48 -7.61
CA ASP A 276 1.53 -20.93 -7.57
C ASP A 276 2.54 -19.77 -7.62
N PHE A 277 2.14 -18.60 -8.12
CA PHE A 277 3.04 -17.46 -8.37
C PHE A 277 2.95 -16.35 -7.33
N ILE A 278 2.07 -16.46 -6.33
CA ILE A 278 2.02 -15.48 -5.26
C ILE A 278 3.37 -15.45 -4.49
N PRO A 279 3.96 -14.26 -4.30
CA PRO A 279 5.15 -14.09 -3.48
C PRO A 279 4.87 -14.43 -2.02
N ILE A 280 5.64 -15.37 -1.45
CA ILE A 280 5.55 -15.73 -0.04
C ILE A 280 6.95 -15.71 0.56
N LEU A 281 7.07 -15.10 1.73
CA LEU A 281 8.25 -15.10 2.57
C LEU A 281 7.97 -15.88 3.85
N MET A 282 8.59 -17.04 3.98
CA MET A 282 8.63 -17.75 5.26
C MET A 282 9.74 -17.16 6.12
N GLN A 283 9.49 -17.07 7.42
CA GLN A 283 10.51 -16.74 8.40
C GLN A 283 10.52 -17.80 9.49
N SER A 284 11.68 -18.04 10.10
CA SER A 284 11.79 -18.97 11.22
C SER A 284 13.04 -18.71 12.06
N SER A 285 12.99 -19.06 13.34
CA SER A 285 14.17 -19.12 14.21
C SER A 285 15.01 -20.38 13.95
N ASP A 286 14.41 -21.45 13.42
CA ASP A 286 15.11 -22.66 13.03
C ASP A 286 15.57 -22.58 11.56
N ILE A 287 16.88 -22.71 11.37
CA ILE A 287 17.50 -22.68 10.04
C ILE A 287 17.14 -23.91 9.19
N ALA A 288 16.75 -25.03 9.81
CA ALA A 288 16.33 -26.23 9.09
C ALA A 288 15.10 -25.97 8.20
N ASN A 289 14.24 -25.03 8.60
CA ASN A 289 13.06 -24.63 7.82
C ASN A 289 13.41 -23.96 6.48
N ALA A 290 14.68 -23.57 6.25
CA ALA A 290 15.14 -23.08 4.95
C ALA A 290 14.99 -24.14 3.84
N GLU A 291 15.17 -25.43 4.18
CA GLU A 291 14.99 -26.51 3.21
C GLU A 291 13.51 -26.70 2.85
N ILE A 292 12.62 -26.61 3.85
CA ILE A 292 11.17 -26.66 3.64
C ILE A 292 10.71 -25.52 2.72
N ALA A 293 11.16 -24.29 3.00
CA ALA A 293 10.85 -23.12 2.18
C ALA A 293 11.35 -23.28 0.73
N ARG A 294 12.55 -23.85 0.54
CA ARG A 294 13.11 -24.18 -0.79
C ARG A 294 12.24 -25.20 -1.54
N ASN A 295 11.79 -26.26 -0.86
CA ASN A 295 10.93 -27.29 -1.44
C ASN A 295 9.56 -26.72 -1.85
N LEU A 296 9.04 -25.75 -1.08
CA LEU A 296 7.82 -25.01 -1.38
C LEU A 296 8.02 -23.88 -2.40
N ARG A 297 9.26 -23.63 -2.85
CA ARG A 297 9.64 -22.56 -3.78
C ARG A 297 9.19 -21.17 -3.29
N VAL A 298 9.44 -20.88 -2.02
CA VAL A 298 9.16 -19.58 -1.39
C VAL A 298 10.43 -18.96 -0.82
N GLY A 299 10.39 -17.67 -0.50
CA GLY A 299 11.50 -17.01 0.20
C GLY A 299 11.64 -17.51 1.63
N PHE A 300 12.84 -17.41 2.19
CA PHE A 300 13.12 -17.76 3.58
C PHE A 300 13.95 -16.67 4.26
N LEU A 301 13.59 -16.31 5.49
CA LEU A 301 14.40 -15.47 6.39
C LEU A 301 14.67 -16.17 7.72
N HIS A 302 15.91 -16.10 8.16
CA HIS A 302 16.29 -16.55 9.50
C HIS A 302 16.11 -15.43 10.52
N LYS A 303 15.24 -15.62 11.51
CA LYS A 303 14.86 -14.60 12.52
C LYS A 303 16.05 -14.09 13.36
N HIS A 304 17.15 -14.83 13.43
CA HIS A 304 18.38 -14.42 14.14
C HIS A 304 19.47 -13.85 13.22
N SER A 305 19.16 -13.63 11.94
CA SER A 305 20.10 -12.98 11.03
C SER A 305 20.43 -11.56 11.51
N LYS A 306 21.71 -11.21 11.49
CA LYS A 306 22.18 -9.83 11.76
C LYS A 306 21.70 -8.83 10.71
N THR A 307 21.32 -9.32 9.53
CA THR A 307 20.87 -8.52 8.38
C THR A 307 19.38 -8.67 8.09
N LEU A 308 18.61 -9.21 9.04
CA LEU A 308 17.17 -9.50 8.90
C LEU A 308 16.37 -8.36 8.28
N SER A 309 16.52 -7.14 8.79
CA SER A 309 15.79 -5.96 8.28
C SER A 309 16.13 -5.62 6.82
N ILE A 310 17.39 -5.84 6.42
CA ILE A 310 17.87 -5.60 5.06
C ILE A 310 17.32 -6.68 4.13
N GLU A 311 17.38 -7.94 4.56
CA GLU A 311 16.87 -9.07 3.78
C GLU A 311 15.35 -8.99 3.57
N LEU A 312 14.60 -8.68 4.64
CA LEU A 312 13.16 -8.40 4.57
C LEU A 312 12.85 -7.28 3.59
N ARG A 313 13.58 -6.17 3.69
CA ARG A 313 13.43 -5.04 2.76
C ARG A 313 13.68 -5.45 1.32
N ASN A 314 14.77 -6.17 1.06
CA ASN A 314 15.14 -6.59 -0.29
C ASN A 314 14.11 -7.56 -0.86
N PHE A 315 13.60 -8.48 -0.05
CA PHE A 315 12.55 -9.39 -0.46
C PHE A 315 11.27 -8.64 -0.85
N ILE A 316 10.79 -7.74 0.02
CA ILE A 316 9.58 -6.96 -0.25
C ILE A 316 9.78 -6.12 -1.52
N ILE A 317 10.93 -5.47 -1.67
CA ILE A 317 11.20 -4.65 -2.86
C ILE A 317 11.16 -5.50 -4.13
N GLN A 318 11.90 -6.61 -4.13
CA GLN A 318 12.07 -7.44 -5.32
C GLN A 318 10.80 -8.21 -5.69
N TYR A 319 10.13 -8.81 -4.71
CA TYR A 319 9.08 -9.79 -4.99
C TYR A 319 7.66 -9.23 -4.84
N PHE A 320 7.44 -8.15 -4.08
CA PHE A 320 6.13 -7.48 -4.03
C PHE A 320 6.00 -6.41 -5.13
N ALA A 321 6.86 -6.50 -6.16
CA ALA A 321 6.86 -5.65 -7.36
C ALA A 321 6.99 -4.15 -7.06
N PHE A 322 7.80 -3.83 -6.06
CA PHE A 322 8.17 -2.49 -5.64
C PHE A 322 9.43 -2.05 -6.41
N GLY A 323 9.60 -0.73 -6.61
CA GLY A 323 10.64 -0.19 -7.49
C GLY A 323 10.35 -0.45 -8.97
N ASP A 324 11.33 -0.20 -9.82
CA ASP A 324 11.23 -0.35 -11.28
C ASP A 324 10.86 -1.77 -11.71
N PHE A 325 10.20 -1.90 -12.85
CA PHE A 325 9.99 -3.22 -13.46
C PHE A 325 11.30 -3.67 -14.07
N VAL A 326 11.75 -4.87 -13.73
CA VAL A 326 12.96 -5.46 -14.28
C VAL A 326 12.56 -6.69 -15.07
N PHE A 327 12.75 -6.63 -16.38
CA PHE A 327 12.72 -7.80 -17.24
C PHE A 327 14.02 -8.58 -17.03
N ILE A 328 13.91 -9.88 -16.80
CA ILE A 328 15.04 -10.76 -16.61
C ILE A 328 15.06 -11.87 -17.64
N ASP A 329 16.24 -12.38 -17.94
CA ASP A 329 16.40 -13.62 -18.66
C ASP A 329 15.99 -14.78 -17.73
N PRO A 330 15.07 -15.67 -18.14
CA PRO A 330 14.58 -16.74 -17.27
C PRO A 330 15.64 -17.79 -16.92
N VAL A 331 16.70 -17.93 -17.73
CA VAL A 331 17.80 -18.89 -17.57
C VAL A 331 18.94 -18.27 -16.78
N THR A 332 19.51 -17.14 -17.22
CA THR A 332 20.68 -16.53 -16.58
C THR A 332 20.33 -15.70 -15.35
N LYS A 333 19.07 -15.27 -15.23
CA LYS A 333 18.56 -14.32 -14.22
C LYS A 333 19.16 -12.92 -14.32
N GLU A 334 19.87 -12.61 -15.40
CA GLU A 334 20.41 -11.29 -15.65
C GLU A 334 19.33 -10.31 -16.11
N GLU A 335 19.55 -9.02 -15.82
CA GLU A 335 18.68 -7.94 -16.26
C GLU A 335 18.76 -7.77 -17.77
N VAL A 336 17.60 -7.87 -18.42
CA VAL A 336 17.43 -7.64 -19.86
C VAL A 336 17.06 -6.19 -20.12
N ALA A 337 16.12 -5.67 -19.35
CA ALA A 337 15.63 -4.30 -19.48
C ALA A 337 14.96 -3.84 -18.18
N ARG A 338 14.89 -2.51 -18.00
CA ARG A 338 14.27 -1.88 -16.83
C ARG A 338 13.33 -0.76 -17.22
N ALA A 339 12.12 -0.75 -16.64
CA ALA A 339 11.13 0.28 -16.82
C ALA A 339 10.79 0.94 -15.48
N ALA A 340 11.11 2.22 -15.33
CA ALA A 340 10.81 2.97 -14.10
C ALA A 340 9.31 3.30 -13.97
N ASP A 341 8.66 3.57 -15.10
CA ASP A 341 7.27 4.03 -15.21
C ASP A 341 6.54 3.39 -16.41
N LEU A 342 5.26 3.73 -16.57
CA LEU A 342 4.42 3.25 -17.69
C LEU A 342 4.96 3.66 -19.06
N LYS A 343 5.57 4.84 -19.19
CA LYS A 343 6.11 5.33 -20.47
C LYS A 343 7.30 4.47 -20.89
N ALA A 344 8.21 4.20 -19.98
CA ALA A 344 9.34 3.32 -20.20
C ALA A 344 8.91 1.87 -20.48
N LEU A 345 7.90 1.36 -19.78
CA LEU A 345 7.36 0.02 -20.03
C LEU A 345 6.77 -0.08 -21.43
N GLN A 346 5.97 0.91 -21.83
CA GLN A 346 5.37 0.96 -23.16
C GLN A 346 6.44 1.01 -24.26
N GLN A 347 7.48 1.84 -24.12
CA GLN A 347 8.53 1.96 -25.14
C GLN A 347 9.37 0.69 -25.27
N LYS A 348 9.72 0.07 -24.13
CA LYS A 348 10.64 -1.08 -24.11
C LYS A 348 9.98 -2.41 -24.46
N ILE A 349 8.64 -2.51 -24.47
CA ILE A 349 7.95 -3.80 -24.63
C ILE A 349 8.33 -4.54 -25.93
N PHE A 350 8.62 -3.79 -27.00
CA PHE A 350 9.04 -4.37 -28.28
C PHE A 350 10.51 -4.79 -28.32
N GLU A 351 11.33 -4.33 -27.38
CA GLU A 351 12.75 -4.67 -27.26
C GLU A 351 12.96 -5.93 -26.40
N ILE A 352 11.93 -6.40 -25.70
CA ILE A 352 12.02 -7.54 -24.79
C ILE A 352 12.07 -8.85 -25.58
N PRO A 353 13.10 -9.71 -25.38
CA PRO A 353 13.17 -11.04 -25.98
C PRO A 353 11.98 -11.93 -25.61
N ASP A 354 11.61 -12.85 -26.51
CA ASP A 354 10.46 -13.74 -26.37
C ASP A 354 10.45 -14.53 -25.05
N ASP A 355 11.58 -15.15 -24.70
CA ASP A 355 11.70 -15.96 -23.48
C ASP A 355 11.47 -15.14 -22.21
N SER A 356 11.97 -13.90 -22.19
CA SER A 356 11.77 -12.97 -21.07
C SER A 356 10.30 -12.51 -21.02
N LEU A 357 9.73 -12.08 -22.15
CA LEU A 357 8.34 -11.63 -22.20
C LEU A 357 7.38 -12.73 -21.74
N SER A 358 7.52 -13.94 -22.30
CA SER A 358 6.71 -15.11 -21.92
C SER A 358 6.85 -15.44 -20.43
N TYR A 359 8.08 -15.40 -19.90
CA TYR A 359 8.33 -15.63 -18.47
C TYR A 359 7.57 -14.65 -17.56
N HIS A 360 7.55 -13.36 -17.92
CA HIS A 360 6.90 -12.31 -17.13
C HIS A 360 5.38 -12.28 -17.29
N VAL A 361 4.86 -12.56 -18.49
CA VAL A 361 3.42 -12.64 -18.77
C VAL A 361 2.81 -13.83 -18.04
N TYR A 362 3.38 -15.02 -18.19
CA TYR A 362 2.87 -16.25 -17.57
C TYR A 362 2.81 -16.17 -16.03
N ARG A 363 3.69 -15.37 -15.42
CA ARG A 363 3.76 -15.20 -13.95
C ARG A 363 3.02 -13.97 -13.43
N ASN A 364 2.29 -13.26 -14.28
CA ASN A 364 1.56 -12.05 -13.92
C ASN A 364 2.46 -10.96 -13.29
N HIS A 365 3.74 -10.88 -13.70
CA HIS A 365 4.66 -9.91 -13.11
C HIS A 365 4.25 -8.47 -13.45
N VAL A 366 3.80 -8.23 -14.69
CA VAL A 366 3.40 -6.89 -15.14
C VAL A 366 2.15 -6.42 -14.38
N SER A 367 1.12 -7.26 -14.24
CA SER A 367 -0.08 -6.91 -13.48
C SER A 367 0.22 -6.65 -12.01
N LYS A 368 1.05 -7.48 -11.35
CA LYS A 368 1.50 -7.24 -9.96
C LYS A 368 2.22 -5.91 -9.80
N TRP A 369 3.10 -5.57 -10.75
CA TRP A 369 3.82 -4.29 -10.75
C TRP A 369 2.91 -3.07 -10.89
N LEU A 370 1.86 -3.18 -11.72
CA LEU A 370 0.83 -2.16 -11.88
C LEU A 370 -0.04 -2.03 -10.61
N TYR A 371 -0.42 -3.16 -10.00
CA TYR A 371 -1.16 -3.18 -8.74
C TYR A 371 -0.39 -2.51 -7.60
N ALA A 372 0.92 -2.79 -7.46
CA ALA A 372 1.81 -2.15 -6.49
C ALA A 372 1.89 -0.61 -6.65
N ARG A 373 1.63 -0.11 -7.86
CA ARG A 373 1.61 1.32 -8.24
C ARG A 373 0.22 1.96 -8.20
N ALA A 374 -0.78 1.23 -7.73
CA ALA A 374 -2.17 1.63 -7.77
C ALA A 374 -2.68 1.98 -9.17
N ILE A 375 -2.23 1.26 -10.21
CA ILE A 375 -2.74 1.36 -11.59
C ILE A 375 -3.77 0.24 -11.79
N PHE A 376 -4.84 0.26 -10.99
CA PHE A 376 -5.78 -0.87 -10.89
C PHE A 376 -6.47 -1.24 -12.20
N PRO A 377 -7.00 -0.30 -13.02
CA PRO A 377 -7.73 -0.67 -14.23
C PRO A 377 -6.87 -1.43 -15.25
N LEU A 378 -5.61 -1.02 -15.39
CA LEU A 378 -4.68 -1.71 -16.30
C LEU A 378 -4.15 -3.02 -15.68
N ALA A 379 -3.94 -3.05 -14.36
CA ALA A 379 -3.52 -4.26 -13.67
C ALA A 379 -4.56 -5.37 -13.76
N GLU A 380 -5.85 -5.03 -13.61
CA GLU A 380 -6.98 -5.96 -13.76
C GLU A 380 -7.06 -6.51 -15.19
N LEU A 381 -6.95 -5.63 -16.19
CA LEU A 381 -6.91 -6.05 -17.60
C LEU A 381 -5.77 -7.05 -17.85
N PHE A 382 -4.58 -6.80 -17.27
CA PHE A 382 -3.40 -7.63 -17.50
C PHE A 382 -3.38 -8.92 -16.68
N ARG A 383 -4.09 -8.99 -15.56
CA ARG A 383 -4.15 -10.18 -14.70
C ARG A 383 -4.83 -11.35 -15.39
N ASP A 384 -5.80 -11.06 -16.24
CA ASP A 384 -6.62 -12.09 -16.91
C ASP A 384 -5.99 -12.55 -18.23
N LEU A 385 -4.83 -12.01 -18.62
CA LEU A 385 -4.11 -12.39 -19.83
C LEU A 385 -3.40 -13.72 -19.66
N ARG A 386 -3.60 -14.63 -20.61
CA ARG A 386 -2.79 -15.83 -20.75
C ARG A 386 -2.08 -15.80 -22.09
N PRO A 387 -0.83 -16.30 -22.21
CA PRO A 387 -0.17 -16.42 -23.50
C PRO A 387 -1.02 -17.15 -24.56
N ASP A 388 -1.80 -18.15 -24.11
CA ASP A 388 -2.67 -18.96 -24.98
C ASP A 388 -3.89 -18.19 -25.53
N ASP A 389 -4.20 -17.00 -25.01
CA ASP A 389 -5.26 -16.14 -25.54
C ASP A 389 -4.85 -15.38 -26.81
N PHE A 390 -3.57 -15.49 -27.21
CA PHE A 390 -2.96 -14.76 -28.32
C PHE A 390 -2.39 -15.72 -29.37
N ALA A 391 -2.33 -15.26 -30.62
CA ALA A 391 -1.76 -16.03 -31.71
C ALA A 391 -0.23 -16.19 -31.57
N ASP A 392 0.44 -15.12 -31.12
CA ASP A 392 1.88 -15.08 -30.89
C ASP A 392 2.27 -14.00 -29.86
N LEU A 393 3.56 -13.95 -29.52
CA LEU A 393 4.09 -12.98 -28.57
C LEU A 393 4.09 -11.54 -29.11
N ASP A 394 4.07 -11.35 -30.44
CA ASP A 394 4.01 -10.02 -31.04
C ASP A 394 2.62 -9.40 -30.88
N GLU A 395 1.57 -10.21 -30.90
CA GLU A 395 0.22 -9.78 -30.57
C GLU A 395 0.13 -9.32 -29.10
N ILE A 396 0.79 -10.04 -28.17
CA ILE A 396 0.88 -9.64 -26.76
C ILE A 396 1.59 -8.28 -26.63
N ARG A 397 2.72 -8.08 -27.33
CA ARG A 397 3.46 -6.81 -27.30
C ARG A 397 2.58 -5.65 -27.76
N ARG A 398 1.87 -5.82 -28.89
CA ARG A 398 0.95 -4.80 -29.41
C ARG A 398 -0.19 -4.54 -28.44
N PHE A 399 -0.80 -5.58 -27.88
CA PHE A 399 -1.86 -5.45 -26.90
C PHE A 399 -1.40 -4.66 -25.67
N VAL A 400 -0.26 -5.02 -25.08
CA VAL A 400 0.30 -4.33 -23.91
C VAL A 400 0.62 -2.87 -24.26
N PHE A 401 1.23 -2.62 -25.43
CA PHE A 401 1.54 -1.30 -25.91
C PHE A 401 0.28 -0.43 -26.04
N ASP A 402 -0.73 -0.92 -26.75
CA ASP A 402 -1.98 -0.20 -27.05
C ASP A 402 -2.85 0.01 -25.80
N ALA A 403 -2.86 -0.96 -24.89
CA ALA A 403 -3.54 -0.83 -23.60
C ALA A 403 -2.88 0.26 -22.73
N ILE A 404 -1.54 0.28 -22.64
CA ILE A 404 -0.82 1.35 -21.92
C ILE A 404 -1.04 2.70 -22.61
N ALA A 405 -0.97 2.77 -23.94
CA ALA A 405 -1.20 3.99 -24.71
C ALA A 405 -2.59 4.57 -24.42
N SER A 406 -3.60 3.70 -24.50
CA SER A 406 -5.00 4.07 -24.24
C SER A 406 -5.21 4.50 -22.78
N PHE A 407 -4.57 3.82 -21.83
CA PHE A 407 -4.61 4.22 -20.42
C PHE A 407 -4.00 5.60 -20.20
N ARG A 408 -2.81 5.86 -20.74
CA ARG A 408 -2.12 7.15 -20.63
C ARG A 408 -2.90 8.28 -21.32
N LEU A 409 -3.45 8.03 -22.50
CA LEU A 409 -4.34 8.97 -23.21
C LEU A 409 -5.60 9.31 -22.41
N ASN A 410 -6.27 8.32 -21.84
CA ASN A 410 -7.47 8.54 -21.02
C ASN A 410 -7.13 9.31 -19.73
N LYS A 411 -5.98 8.99 -19.10
CA LYS A 411 -5.50 9.68 -17.90
C LYS A 411 -5.10 11.13 -18.18
N ALA A 412 -4.48 11.41 -19.33
CA ALA A 412 -4.02 12.74 -19.72
C ALA A 412 -5.15 13.75 -19.98
N ARG A 413 -6.38 13.28 -20.21
CA ARG A 413 -7.51 14.10 -20.62
C ARG A 413 -8.36 14.59 -19.45
N GLY A 414 -9.00 15.73 -19.67
CA GLY A 414 -9.90 16.37 -18.72
C GLY A 414 -9.20 16.90 -17.48
N ILE A 415 -7.87 16.96 -17.50
CA ILE A 415 -7.01 17.38 -16.40
C ILE A 415 -6.05 18.44 -16.91
N ILE A 416 -5.84 19.48 -16.10
CA ILE A 416 -4.81 20.48 -16.34
C ILE A 416 -3.52 19.93 -15.73
N ALA A 417 -2.60 19.46 -16.57
CA ALA A 417 -1.32 18.92 -16.13
C ALA A 417 -0.27 20.02 -15.99
N GLU A 418 0.73 19.82 -15.13
CA GLU A 418 1.89 20.70 -15.09
C GLU A 418 2.84 20.38 -16.26
N PHE A 419 3.30 21.42 -16.96
CA PHE A 419 4.28 21.27 -18.03
C PHE A 419 5.67 21.17 -17.44
N ASN A 420 6.35 20.05 -17.70
CA ASN A 420 7.75 19.87 -17.37
C ASN A 420 8.48 19.37 -18.62
N ARG A 421 9.58 20.06 -18.97
CA ARG A 421 10.37 19.76 -20.16
C ARG A 421 11.05 18.40 -20.10
N GLU A 422 11.54 18.00 -18.93
CA GLU A 422 12.29 16.76 -18.72
C GLU A 422 11.37 15.54 -18.71
N SER A 423 10.15 15.69 -18.19
CA SER A 423 9.14 14.64 -18.12
C SER A 423 8.01 14.77 -19.15
N PHE A 424 8.24 15.52 -20.23
CA PHE A 424 7.23 15.77 -21.26
C PHE A 424 6.64 14.46 -21.80
N ASP A 425 5.30 14.44 -21.88
CA ASP A 425 4.51 13.33 -22.37
C ASP A 425 3.65 13.80 -23.55
N GLU A 426 3.79 13.13 -24.69
CA GLU A 426 3.09 13.46 -25.93
C GLU A 426 1.56 13.28 -25.85
N TYR A 427 1.07 12.55 -24.84
CA TYR A 427 -0.35 12.34 -24.62
C TYR A 427 -1.02 13.51 -23.87
N LEU A 428 -0.25 14.45 -23.31
CA LEU A 428 -0.78 15.64 -22.65
C LEU A 428 -1.34 16.62 -23.69
N SER A 429 -2.65 16.84 -23.66
CA SER A 429 -3.35 17.80 -24.53
C SER A 429 -3.38 19.20 -23.93
N PHE A 430 -3.41 19.34 -22.60
CA PHE A 430 -3.57 20.62 -21.92
C PHE A 430 -2.64 20.72 -20.71
N THR A 431 -1.66 21.61 -20.79
CA THR A 431 -0.65 21.79 -19.72
C THR A 431 -0.55 23.24 -19.29
N ARG A 432 -0.04 23.48 -18.08
CA ARG A 432 0.24 24.81 -17.53
C ARG A 432 1.69 24.96 -17.07
N VAL A 433 2.21 26.18 -17.15
CA VAL A 433 3.44 26.63 -16.48
C VAL A 433 3.05 27.70 -15.47
N GLY A 434 3.55 27.60 -14.24
CA GLY A 434 3.14 28.46 -13.13
C GLY A 434 1.97 27.88 -12.32
N GLN A 435 1.82 28.39 -11.10
CA GLN A 435 0.81 28.01 -10.12
C GLN A 435 -0.38 28.98 -10.07
N GLY A 436 -0.25 30.15 -10.68
CA GLY A 436 -1.27 31.19 -10.75
C GLY A 436 -2.48 30.82 -11.61
N SER A 437 -3.44 31.74 -11.68
CA SER A 437 -4.67 31.57 -12.45
C SER A 437 -4.36 31.47 -13.95
N ILE A 438 -4.91 30.46 -14.63
CA ILE A 438 -4.78 30.26 -16.09
C ILE A 438 -5.71 31.16 -16.93
N GLY A 439 -6.59 31.94 -16.29
CA GLY A 439 -7.54 32.84 -16.97
C GLY A 439 -8.77 32.15 -17.58
N GLY A 440 -9.74 32.95 -18.04
CA GLY A 440 -11.06 32.48 -18.47
C GLY A 440 -11.07 31.63 -19.75
N LYS A 441 -10.23 31.98 -20.73
CA LYS A 441 -10.17 31.26 -22.03
C LYS A 441 -9.59 29.86 -21.85
N ALA A 442 -8.48 29.74 -21.14
CA ALA A 442 -7.84 28.48 -20.80
C ALA A 442 -8.79 27.58 -19.98
N ARG A 443 -9.47 28.14 -18.98
CA ARG A 443 -10.50 27.41 -18.21
C ARG A 443 -11.62 26.87 -19.10
N GLY A 444 -12.07 27.66 -20.10
CA GLY A 444 -13.06 27.21 -21.07
C GLY A 444 -12.62 25.99 -21.89
N LEU A 445 -11.38 26.00 -22.40
CA LEU A 445 -10.81 24.86 -23.13
C LEU A 445 -10.63 23.63 -22.23
N ALA A 446 -10.09 23.81 -21.02
CA ALA A 446 -9.96 22.72 -20.05
C ALA A 446 -11.32 22.12 -19.66
N PHE A 447 -12.36 22.96 -19.53
CA PHE A 447 -13.73 22.50 -19.28
C PHE A 447 -14.28 21.67 -20.45
N LEU A 448 -14.06 22.11 -21.69
CA LEU A 448 -14.46 21.35 -22.88
C LEU A 448 -13.77 19.99 -22.95
N ASP A 449 -12.46 19.92 -22.66
CA ASP A 449 -11.72 18.66 -22.62
C ASP A 449 -12.27 17.71 -21.54
N SER A 450 -12.62 18.24 -20.36
CA SER A 450 -13.29 17.49 -19.30
C SER A 450 -14.67 16.96 -19.74
N MET A 451 -15.45 17.76 -20.47
CA MET A 451 -16.75 17.34 -21.02
C MET A 451 -16.60 16.25 -22.09
N ILE A 452 -15.58 16.35 -22.95
CA ILE A 452 -15.27 15.33 -23.96
C ILE A 452 -14.96 14.00 -23.28
N LYS A 453 -14.10 13.99 -22.25
CA LYS A 453 -13.79 12.79 -21.47
C LYS A 453 -15.02 12.23 -20.78
N ARG A 454 -15.72 13.06 -19.99
CA ARG A 454 -16.87 12.65 -19.18
C ARG A 454 -18.00 12.02 -19.98
N ASN A 455 -18.23 12.50 -21.21
CA ASN A 455 -19.31 12.04 -22.06
C ASN A 455 -18.84 11.06 -23.16
N GLN A 456 -17.58 10.59 -23.08
CA GLN A 456 -16.96 9.67 -24.05
C GLN A 456 -17.13 10.13 -25.50
N LEU A 457 -16.90 11.43 -25.76
CA LEU A 457 -17.20 12.06 -27.05
C LEU A 457 -16.07 11.98 -28.07
N LEU A 458 -14.85 11.60 -27.66
CA LEU A 458 -13.66 11.66 -28.52
C LEU A 458 -13.91 11.00 -29.88
N ASP A 459 -14.36 9.76 -29.84
CA ASP A 459 -14.45 8.85 -30.97
C ASP A 459 -15.82 8.17 -31.01
N ARG A 460 -16.82 8.86 -30.47
CA ARG A 460 -18.22 8.43 -30.43
C ARG A 460 -18.79 8.14 -31.82
N TRP A 461 -18.27 8.80 -32.84
CA TRP A 461 -18.73 8.64 -34.22
C TRP A 461 -17.62 8.06 -35.10
N PRO A 462 -17.93 7.05 -35.94
CA PRO A 462 -16.96 6.48 -36.86
C PRO A 462 -16.33 7.54 -37.77
N GLY A 463 -15.00 7.56 -37.84
CA GLY A 463 -14.24 8.50 -38.68
C GLY A 463 -14.18 9.95 -38.20
N VAL A 464 -14.75 10.28 -37.03
CA VAL A 464 -14.75 11.64 -36.48
C VAL A 464 -14.05 11.66 -35.13
N MET A 465 -13.09 12.57 -34.97
CA MET A 465 -12.39 12.81 -33.70
C MET A 465 -12.77 14.18 -33.13
N VAL A 466 -13.36 14.22 -31.94
CA VAL A 466 -13.69 15.45 -31.21
C VAL A 466 -12.66 15.67 -30.11
N ALA A 467 -11.80 16.67 -30.29
CA ALA A 467 -10.73 17.00 -29.35
C ALA A 467 -10.50 18.52 -29.26
N ILE A 468 -9.81 18.95 -28.21
CA ILE A 468 -9.26 20.32 -28.11
C ILE A 468 -7.86 20.39 -28.76
N PRO A 469 -7.41 21.57 -29.22
CA PRO A 469 -6.03 21.75 -29.65
C PRO A 469 -5.05 21.55 -28.50
N ARG A 470 -3.85 21.03 -28.81
CA ARG A 470 -2.75 20.95 -27.82
C ARG A 470 -2.41 22.35 -27.34
N THR A 471 -2.46 22.56 -26.03
CA THR A 471 -2.38 23.90 -25.43
C THR A 471 -1.42 23.90 -24.25
N VAL A 472 -0.50 24.85 -24.23
CA VAL A 472 0.32 25.21 -23.06
C VAL A 472 -0.12 26.59 -22.59
N VAL A 473 -0.40 26.74 -21.30
CA VAL A 473 -0.87 27.99 -20.70
C VAL A 473 0.15 28.51 -19.69
N LEU A 474 0.48 29.79 -19.77
CA LEU A 474 1.25 30.48 -18.74
C LEU A 474 0.29 31.02 -17.68
N GLY A 475 0.55 30.71 -16.41
CA GLY A 475 -0.20 31.25 -15.28
C GLY A 475 0.04 32.75 -15.13
N ALA A 476 -0.91 33.42 -14.47
CA ALA A 476 -0.80 34.86 -14.19
C ALA A 476 0.45 35.22 -13.37
N ASP A 477 0.89 34.31 -12.48
CA ASP A 477 2.13 34.44 -11.71
C ASP A 477 3.36 34.59 -12.60
N ILE A 478 3.43 33.86 -13.72
CA ILE A 478 4.54 34.00 -14.68
C ILE A 478 4.56 35.38 -15.33
N PHE A 479 3.38 35.98 -15.53
CA PHE A 479 3.29 37.35 -16.03
C PHE A 479 3.69 38.35 -14.96
N ASP A 480 3.25 38.15 -13.71
CA ASP A 480 3.63 39.00 -12.59
C ASP A 480 5.15 38.97 -12.36
N ASP A 481 5.77 37.78 -12.36
CA ASP A 481 7.22 37.58 -12.27
C ASP A 481 7.94 38.29 -13.42
N PHE A 482 7.44 38.17 -14.65
CA PHE A 482 8.00 38.87 -15.80
C PHE A 482 7.93 40.40 -15.64
N MET A 483 6.81 40.93 -15.14
CA MET A 483 6.67 42.38 -14.93
C MET A 483 7.64 42.87 -13.84
N GLU A 484 7.79 42.13 -12.75
CA GLU A 484 8.71 42.45 -11.66
C GLU A 484 10.18 42.35 -12.11
N GLU A 485 10.58 41.28 -12.81
CA GLU A 485 11.94 41.11 -13.34
C GLU A 485 12.35 42.18 -14.36
N ASN A 486 11.38 42.82 -15.01
CA ASN A 486 11.62 43.83 -16.04
C ASN A 486 11.29 45.26 -15.59
N ASP A 487 10.99 45.49 -14.31
CA ASP A 487 10.65 46.80 -13.73
C ASP A 487 9.52 47.55 -14.50
N LEU A 488 8.48 46.84 -14.94
CA LEU A 488 7.39 47.39 -15.79
C LEU A 488 6.13 47.86 -15.04
#